data_AF-A0A9P7XEV1-F1
#
_entry.id   AF-A0A9P7XEV1-F1
#
_cell.length_a   1.000
_cell.length_b   1.000
_cell.length_c   1.000
_cell.angle_alpha   90.00
_cell.angle_beta   90.00
_cell.angle_gamma   90.00
#
_symmetry.space_group_name_H-M   'P 1'
#
loop_
_entity.id
_entity.type
_entity.pdbx_description
1 polymer ?
#
loop_
_entity_poly.entity_id
_entity_poly.type
_entity_poly.pdbx_seq_one_letter_code
_entity_poly.pdbx_strand_id
1 'polypeptide(L)'
;MGPTPLPHNLYPFDSDVYAAYERCRELERATTVEPMGRLTPLVGGRVLGYMLIHAPVEEGRVNVQREITSRDSQKQLIELAKLYIDTYIRIFKGAKAIASTKNSHSSQLSLDFDREVDPQSLAEAMKNHADAERMGLKRDSFRCLTSGILDSDVYHQQKKRTLRSAHLGPTPKHPIYSRTVRIKVCVGEAPKPLESSIGLLRHGPS
;
A
#
# COMPACT_ATOMS: atom_id res chain seq x y z
N MET A 1 -16.60 2.67 25.72
CA MET A 1 -15.11 2.64 25.72
C MET A 1 -14.63 3.92 25.07
N GLY A 2 -13.89 4.75 25.80
CA GLY A 2 -13.30 5.96 25.23
C GLY A 2 -12.23 5.60 24.19
N PRO A 3 -11.91 6.51 23.26
CA PRO A 3 -10.86 6.26 22.29
C PRO A 3 -9.51 6.06 23.02
N THR A 4 -8.71 5.08 22.58
CA THR A 4 -7.42 4.74 23.19
C THR A 4 -6.43 5.92 23.08
N PRO A 5 -5.75 6.32 24.16
CA PRO A 5 -4.72 7.36 24.10
C PRO A 5 -3.52 6.94 23.26
N LEU A 6 -2.66 7.90 22.88
CA LEU A 6 -1.37 7.54 22.29
C LEU A 6 -0.50 6.84 23.34
N PRO A 7 0.19 5.73 22.98
CA PRO A 7 1.15 5.10 23.87
C PRO A 7 2.33 6.02 24.18
N HIS A 8 3.17 5.59 25.12
CA HIS A 8 4.47 6.24 25.31
C HIS A 8 5.31 6.11 24.03
N ASN A 9 6.13 7.13 23.77
CA ASN A 9 7.01 7.15 22.62
C ASN A 9 8.08 6.06 22.77
N LEU A 10 8.09 5.13 21.81
CA LEU A 10 9.02 4.00 21.77
C LEU A 10 10.15 4.21 20.75
N TYR A 11 10.15 5.35 20.05
CA TYR A 11 11.19 5.65 19.07
C TYR A 11 12.50 6.04 19.77
N PRO A 12 13.66 5.85 19.12
CA PRO A 12 14.94 6.35 19.63
C PRO A 12 14.90 7.86 19.82
N PHE A 13 15.36 8.36 20.97
CA PHE A 13 15.27 9.78 21.35
C PHE A 13 15.92 10.74 20.35
N ASP A 14 16.94 10.27 19.64
CA ASP A 14 17.71 11.00 18.63
C ASP A 14 17.09 10.92 17.22
N SER A 15 15.96 10.23 17.04
CA SER A 15 15.33 10.08 15.73
C SER A 15 14.35 11.21 15.39
N ASP A 16 14.27 11.56 14.11
CA ASP A 16 13.29 12.53 13.61
C ASP A 16 11.83 12.07 13.85
N VAL A 17 11.62 10.75 13.84
CA VAL A 17 10.33 10.12 14.12
C VAL A 17 9.93 10.34 15.58
N TYR A 18 10.88 10.28 16.51
CA TYR A 18 10.62 10.59 17.93
C TYR A 18 10.12 12.02 18.10
N ALA A 19 10.78 12.99 17.49
CA ALA A 19 10.38 14.39 17.55
C ALA A 19 8.99 14.61 16.95
N ALA A 20 8.70 14.05 15.77
CA ALA A 20 7.38 14.12 15.16
C ALA A 20 6.29 13.47 16.03
N TYR A 21 6.60 12.34 16.67
CA TYR A 21 5.68 11.66 17.56
C TYR A 21 5.37 12.48 18.84
N GLU A 22 6.37 13.11 19.46
CA GLU A 22 6.14 13.99 20.61
C GLU A 22 5.24 15.17 20.25
N ARG A 23 5.42 15.78 19.06
CA ARG A 23 4.50 16.83 18.59
C ARG A 23 3.05 16.35 18.48
N CYS A 24 2.83 15.10 18.10
CA CYS A 24 1.50 14.50 18.06
C CYS A 24 0.90 14.33 19.47
N ARG A 25 1.72 13.97 20.46
CA ARG A 25 1.29 13.85 21.88
C ARG A 25 1.03 15.21 22.51
N GLU A 26 1.84 16.21 22.19
CA GLU A 26 1.60 17.59 22.60
C GLU A 26 0.27 18.08 22.06
N LEU A 27 -0.02 17.82 20.78
CA LEU A 27 -1.31 18.13 20.18
C LEU A 27 -2.47 17.36 20.85
N GLU A 28 -2.27 16.08 21.19
CA GLU A 28 -3.30 15.29 21.88
C GLU A 28 -3.69 15.90 23.23
N ARG A 29 -2.69 16.44 23.96
CA ARG A 29 -2.85 17.07 25.27
C ARG A 29 -3.27 18.53 25.20
N ALA A 30 -3.23 19.15 24.02
CA ALA A 30 -3.53 20.57 23.85
C ALA A 30 -5.01 20.83 24.15
N THR A 31 -5.27 21.66 25.15
CA THR A 31 -6.62 22.11 25.53
C THR A 31 -6.95 23.50 24.99
N THR A 32 -5.94 24.26 24.56
CA THR A 32 -6.04 25.67 24.16
C THR A 32 -6.23 25.86 22.66
N VAL A 33 -6.13 24.79 21.86
CA VAL A 33 -6.26 24.88 20.41
C VAL A 33 -7.71 24.66 20.03
N GLU A 34 -8.25 25.63 19.29
CA GLU A 34 -9.62 25.54 18.82
C GLU A 34 -9.82 24.35 17.86
N PRO A 35 -10.92 23.61 18.01
CA PRO A 35 -11.23 22.48 17.13
C PRO A 35 -11.50 22.96 15.70
N MET A 36 -11.16 22.12 14.71
CA MET A 36 -11.48 22.37 13.31
C MET A 36 -12.75 21.60 12.92
N GLY A 37 -13.90 22.23 13.10
CA GLY A 37 -15.20 21.59 12.89
C GLY A 37 -15.44 20.48 13.92
N ARG A 38 -15.57 19.23 13.46
CA ARG A 38 -15.71 18.07 14.36
C ARG A 38 -14.38 17.47 14.81
N LEU A 39 -13.25 17.96 14.28
CA LEU A 39 -11.94 17.44 14.60
C LEU A 39 -11.32 18.22 15.77
N THR A 40 -11.21 17.58 16.92
CA THR A 40 -10.56 18.15 18.11
C THR A 40 -9.05 17.92 18.06
N PRO A 41 -8.24 18.75 18.77
CA PRO A 41 -6.79 18.53 18.89
C PRO A 41 -6.45 17.11 19.39
N LEU A 42 -7.21 16.63 20.37
CA LEU A 42 -7.12 15.26 20.89
C LEU A 42 -7.22 14.20 19.78
N VAL A 43 -8.23 14.31 18.91
CA VAL A 43 -8.42 13.35 17.82
C VAL A 43 -7.35 13.54 16.74
N GLY A 44 -6.98 14.79 16.43
CA GLY A 44 -5.93 15.10 15.45
C GLY A 44 -4.57 14.51 15.83
N GLY A 45 -4.14 14.75 17.07
CA GLY A 45 -2.88 14.19 17.60
C GLY A 45 -2.87 12.67 17.55
N ARG A 46 -3.98 12.02 17.93
CA ARG A 46 -4.11 10.56 17.85
C ARG A 46 -4.01 10.03 16.44
N VAL A 47 -4.72 10.64 15.49
CA VAL A 47 -4.67 10.20 14.09
C VAL A 47 -3.23 10.24 13.57
N LEU A 48 -2.53 11.36 13.75
CA LEU A 48 -1.15 11.50 13.29
C LEU A 48 -0.19 10.52 14.00
N GLY A 49 -0.30 10.40 15.32
CA GLY A 49 0.56 9.49 16.09
C GLY A 49 0.35 8.02 15.71
N TYR A 50 -0.91 7.59 15.50
CA TYR A 50 -1.18 6.23 15.05
C TYR A 50 -0.78 5.99 13.58
N MET A 51 -0.79 7.01 12.73
CA MET A 51 -0.25 6.90 11.38
C MET A 51 1.26 6.66 11.38
N LEU A 52 2.01 7.25 12.32
CA LEU A 52 3.43 6.94 12.50
C LEU A 52 3.65 5.51 13.01
N ILE A 53 2.86 5.06 13.99
CA ILE A 53 2.99 3.71 14.58
C ILE A 53 2.66 2.62 13.55
N HIS A 54 1.55 2.79 12.82
CA HIS A 54 0.98 1.77 11.94
C HIS A 54 1.25 2.02 10.46
N ALA A 55 2.24 2.85 10.12
CA ALA A 55 2.68 3.00 8.75
C ALA A 55 3.07 1.61 8.19
N PRO A 56 2.46 1.16 7.08
CA PRO A 56 2.67 -0.20 6.57
C PRO A 56 4.08 -0.40 5.99
N VAL A 57 4.72 0.68 5.56
CA VAL A 57 6.06 0.72 5.00
C VAL A 57 6.82 1.91 5.56
N GLU A 58 8.15 1.77 5.65
CA GLU A 58 9.01 2.80 6.26
C GLU A 58 8.99 4.12 5.49
N GLU A 59 8.93 4.07 4.15
CA GLU A 59 8.80 5.26 3.31
C GLU A 59 7.55 6.10 3.66
N GLY A 60 6.43 5.41 3.91
CA GLY A 60 5.19 6.06 4.35
C GLY A 60 5.34 6.72 5.72
N ARG A 61 6.06 6.06 6.66
CA ARG A 61 6.37 6.62 7.98
C ARG A 61 7.21 7.88 7.85
N VAL A 62 8.27 7.85 7.04
CA VAL A 62 9.16 8.99 6.78
C VAL A 62 8.39 10.13 6.13
N ASN A 63 7.48 9.86 5.20
CA ASN A 63 6.65 10.91 4.60
C ASN A 63 5.73 11.58 5.63
N VAL A 64 5.01 10.80 6.45
CA VAL A 64 4.15 11.34 7.51
C VAL A 64 4.98 12.12 8.53
N GLN A 65 6.15 11.61 8.93
CA GLN A 65 7.09 12.28 9.82
C GLN A 65 7.50 13.65 9.26
N ARG A 66 7.93 13.71 7.99
CA ARG A 66 8.31 14.97 7.34
C ARG A 66 7.16 15.97 7.30
N GLU A 67 5.95 15.52 6.94
CA GLU A 67 4.77 16.38 6.90
C GLU A 67 4.39 16.93 8.28
N ILE A 68 4.59 16.17 9.36
CA ILE A 68 4.38 16.64 10.73
C ILE A 68 5.44 17.66 11.13
N THR A 69 6.72 17.34 10.89
CA THR A 69 7.85 18.19 11.25
C THR A 69 7.84 19.52 10.49
N SER A 70 7.35 19.54 9.25
CA SER A 70 7.26 20.75 8.43
C SER A 70 6.15 21.73 8.83
N ARG A 71 5.34 21.41 9.85
CA ARG A 71 4.32 22.34 10.38
C ARG A 71 4.85 23.06 11.59
N ASP A 72 4.56 24.35 11.69
CA ASP A 72 5.06 25.19 12.78
C ASP A 72 4.03 25.35 13.90
N SER A 73 2.75 25.12 13.60
CA SER A 73 1.66 25.34 14.56
C SER A 73 0.78 24.11 14.78
N GLN A 74 0.19 24.02 15.97
CA GLN A 74 -0.78 22.98 16.31
C GLN A 74 -2.02 23.03 15.42
N LYS A 75 -2.45 24.23 14.97
CA LYS A 75 -3.55 24.39 14.00
C LYS A 75 -3.23 23.72 12.67
N GLN A 76 -2.02 23.91 12.13
CA GLN A 76 -1.58 23.24 10.90
C GLN A 76 -1.51 21.72 11.05
N LEU A 77 -1.16 21.21 12.24
CA LEU A 77 -1.22 19.78 12.51
C LEU A 77 -2.65 19.24 12.51
N ILE A 78 -3.63 20.01 13.00
CA ILE A 78 -5.05 19.64 12.91
C ILE A 78 -5.52 19.62 11.45
N GLU A 79 -5.11 20.60 10.64
CA GLU A 79 -5.37 20.62 9.19
C GLU A 79 -4.79 19.39 8.49
N LEU A 80 -3.55 19.01 8.83
CA LEU A 80 -2.90 17.81 8.32
C LEU A 80 -3.67 16.54 8.74
N ALA A 81 -4.06 16.43 10.01
CA ALA A 81 -4.86 15.31 10.49
C ALA A 81 -6.20 15.21 9.75
N LYS A 82 -6.85 16.37 9.48
CA LYS A 82 -8.08 16.43 8.69
C LYS A 82 -7.85 15.92 7.26
N LEU A 83 -6.77 16.33 6.62
CA LEU A 83 -6.40 15.85 5.29
C LEU A 83 -6.31 14.32 5.29
N TYR A 84 -5.57 13.72 6.23
CA TYR A 84 -5.43 12.27 6.31
C TYR A 84 -6.75 11.54 6.61
N ILE A 85 -7.62 12.10 7.45
CA ILE A 85 -8.95 11.53 7.70
C ILE A 85 -9.78 11.53 6.42
N ASP A 86 -9.82 12.66 5.72
CA ASP A 86 -10.66 12.83 4.54
C ASP A 86 -10.15 12.01 3.33
N THR A 87 -8.84 11.83 3.19
CA THR A 87 -8.23 11.09 2.07
C THR A 87 -8.09 9.61 2.35
N TYR A 88 -7.58 9.18 3.52
CA TYR A 88 -7.31 7.76 3.77
C TYR A 88 -8.42 7.09 4.56
N ILE A 89 -8.82 7.65 5.70
CA ILE A 89 -9.74 6.96 6.63
C ILE A 89 -11.17 6.93 6.08
N ARG A 90 -11.61 8.02 5.44
CA ARG A 90 -12.99 8.15 4.95
C ARG A 90 -13.32 7.15 3.85
N ILE A 91 -12.35 6.80 3.00
CA ILE A 91 -12.52 5.82 1.92
C ILE A 91 -12.94 4.45 2.51
N PHE A 92 -12.26 4.01 3.58
CA PHE A 92 -12.59 2.74 4.23
C PHE A 92 -13.94 2.75 4.96
N LYS A 93 -14.36 3.90 5.49
CA LYS A 93 -15.68 4.05 6.12
C LYS A 93 -16.82 4.02 5.12
N GLY A 94 -16.64 4.64 3.94
CA GLY A 94 -17.65 4.64 2.88
C GLY A 94 -17.93 3.24 2.33
N ALA A 95 -16.88 2.43 2.16
CA ALA A 95 -17.01 1.05 1.66
C ALA A 95 -17.88 0.16 2.58
N LYS A 96 -17.83 0.38 3.91
CA LYS A 96 -18.60 -0.40 4.88
C LYS A 96 -20.12 -0.14 4.81
N ALA A 97 -20.52 1.09 4.48
CA ALA A 97 -21.94 1.41 4.28
C ALA A 97 -22.51 0.75 3.02
N ILE A 98 -21.68 0.61 1.98
CA ILE A 98 -22.07 -0.04 0.72
C ILE A 98 -22.18 -1.56 0.91
N ALA A 99 -21.24 -2.18 1.64
CA ALA A 99 -21.23 -3.62 1.86
C ALA A 99 -22.42 -4.17 2.67
N SER A 100 -23.09 -3.33 3.48
CA SER A 100 -24.26 -3.74 4.27
C SER A 100 -25.59 -3.53 3.54
N THR A 101 -25.58 -2.86 2.40
CA THR A 101 -26.78 -2.73 1.58
C THR A 101 -26.74 -3.87 0.56
N LYS A 102 -27.51 -4.94 0.82
CA LYS A 102 -27.95 -5.84 -0.25
C LYS A 102 -28.75 -4.99 -1.24
N ASN A 103 -28.08 -4.37 -2.20
CA ASN A 103 -28.75 -3.75 -3.32
C ASN A 103 -28.18 -4.33 -4.60
N SER A 104 -29.03 -5.11 -5.24
CA SER A 104 -29.09 -5.25 -6.69
C SER A 104 -28.83 -3.88 -7.35
N HIS A 105 -28.10 -3.89 -8.45
CA HIS A 105 -27.84 -2.77 -9.37
C HIS A 105 -26.52 -2.00 -9.20
N SER A 106 -25.51 -2.56 -9.87
CA SER A 106 -24.70 -1.89 -10.91
C SER A 106 -24.43 -0.39 -10.72
N SER A 107 -23.27 -0.07 -10.16
CA SER A 107 -22.59 1.18 -10.48
C SER A 107 -21.22 0.84 -11.03
N GLN A 108 -21.20 0.82 -12.36
CA GLN A 108 -20.05 0.60 -13.23
C GLN A 108 -19.09 1.78 -13.03
N LEU A 109 -18.01 1.55 -12.28
CA LEU A 109 -16.86 2.46 -12.20
C LEU A 109 -16.08 2.30 -13.51
N SER A 110 -16.20 3.28 -14.41
CA SER A 110 -15.35 3.39 -15.60
C SER A 110 -13.95 3.80 -15.18
N LEU A 111 -13.12 2.80 -14.88
CA LEU A 111 -11.68 2.96 -14.88
C LEU A 111 -11.21 2.72 -16.31
N ASP A 112 -10.80 3.79 -17.00
CA ASP A 112 -10.13 3.70 -18.30
C ASP A 112 -8.77 3.03 -18.10
N PHE A 113 -8.77 1.69 -18.17
CA PHE A 113 -7.58 0.91 -18.40
C PHE A 113 -7.47 0.69 -19.91
N ASP A 114 -6.51 1.37 -20.55
CA ASP A 114 -6.04 1.15 -21.93
C ASP A 114 -5.35 -0.23 -22.07
N ARG A 115 -6.06 -1.29 -21.73
CA ARG A 115 -5.72 -2.65 -22.09
C ARG A 115 -6.95 -3.24 -22.75
N GLU A 116 -6.74 -3.78 -23.93
CA GLU A 116 -7.69 -4.54 -24.74
C GLU A 116 -8.13 -5.80 -23.96
N VAL A 117 -8.96 -5.59 -22.93
CA VAL A 117 -9.61 -6.65 -22.17
C VAL A 117 -10.89 -6.94 -22.93
N ASP A 118 -10.94 -8.12 -23.55
CA ASP A 118 -12.11 -8.60 -24.27
C ASP A 118 -13.38 -8.44 -23.41
N PRO A 119 -14.34 -7.58 -23.81
CA PRO A 119 -15.53 -7.29 -23.02
C PRO A 119 -16.42 -8.52 -22.81
N GLN A 120 -16.32 -9.55 -23.66
CA GLN A 120 -17.03 -10.82 -23.44
C GLN A 120 -16.49 -11.57 -22.22
N SER A 121 -15.17 -11.55 -22.00
CA SER A 121 -14.53 -12.18 -20.83
C SER A 121 -14.93 -11.54 -19.50
N LEU A 122 -15.19 -10.22 -19.50
CA LEU A 122 -15.64 -9.46 -18.33
C LEU A 122 -17.09 -9.80 -17.96
N ALA A 123 -17.99 -9.89 -18.94
CA ALA A 123 -19.39 -10.21 -18.71
C ALA A 123 -19.58 -11.64 -18.15
N GLU A 124 -18.70 -12.57 -18.51
CA GLU A 124 -18.74 -13.96 -18.02
C GLU A 124 -18.16 -14.10 -16.60
N ALA A 125 -17.08 -13.36 -16.28
CA ALA A 125 -16.48 -13.34 -14.95
C ALA A 125 -17.42 -12.80 -13.85
N MET A 126 -18.40 -11.97 -14.21
CA MET A 126 -19.36 -11.38 -13.25
C MET A 126 -20.44 -12.36 -12.77
N LYS A 127 -20.60 -13.53 -13.38
CA LYS A 127 -21.65 -14.49 -13.00
C LYS A 127 -21.23 -15.47 -11.90
N ASN A 128 -19.93 -15.63 -11.67
CA ASN A 128 -19.42 -16.62 -10.73
C ASN A 128 -18.26 -16.04 -9.91
N HIS A 129 -18.43 -15.99 -8.59
CA HIS A 129 -17.40 -15.52 -7.66
C HIS A 129 -16.05 -16.22 -7.87
N ALA A 130 -16.07 -17.53 -8.13
CA ALA A 130 -14.86 -18.31 -8.35
C ALA A 130 -14.09 -17.88 -9.62
N ASP A 131 -14.80 -17.44 -10.67
CA ASP A 131 -14.17 -17.00 -11.91
C ASP A 131 -13.59 -15.58 -11.76
N ALA A 132 -14.30 -14.69 -11.06
CA ALA A 132 -13.78 -13.37 -10.71
C ALA A 132 -12.50 -13.48 -9.86
N GLU A 133 -12.50 -14.34 -8.84
CA GLU A 133 -11.33 -14.62 -8.00
C GLU A 133 -10.15 -15.15 -8.83
N ARG A 134 -10.42 -16.13 -9.71
CA ARG A 134 -9.40 -16.69 -10.61
C ARG A 134 -8.82 -15.66 -11.57
N MET A 135 -9.64 -14.76 -12.09
CA MET A 135 -9.21 -13.67 -12.98
C MET A 135 -8.38 -12.63 -12.24
N GLY A 136 -8.78 -12.27 -11.02
CA GLY A 136 -8.00 -11.39 -10.15
C GLY A 136 -6.61 -11.96 -9.84
N LEU A 137 -6.55 -13.24 -9.46
CA LEU A 137 -5.28 -13.93 -9.21
C LEU A 137 -4.36 -13.93 -10.44
N LYS A 138 -4.90 -14.19 -11.63
CA LYS A 138 -4.11 -14.13 -12.88
C LYS A 138 -3.61 -12.72 -13.18
N ARG A 139 -4.48 -11.71 -13.05
CA ARG A 139 -4.14 -10.30 -13.29
C ARG A 139 -2.95 -9.88 -12.42
N ASP A 140 -2.95 -10.32 -11.16
CA ASP A 140 -1.94 -9.93 -10.18
C ASP A 140 -0.75 -10.92 -10.16
N SER A 141 -0.64 -11.79 -11.18
CA SER A 141 0.42 -12.82 -11.30
C SER A 141 0.56 -13.71 -10.05
N PHE A 142 -0.56 -13.99 -9.39
CA PHE A 142 -0.66 -14.74 -8.13
C PHE A 142 0.12 -14.10 -6.97
N ARG A 143 0.45 -12.81 -7.09
CA ARG A 143 1.14 -12.04 -6.05
C ARG A 143 0.17 -11.16 -5.30
N CYS A 144 0.40 -11.02 -4.01
CA CYS A 144 -0.27 -10.02 -3.20
C CYS A 144 0.13 -8.61 -3.67
N LEU A 145 -0.83 -7.73 -3.94
CA LEU A 145 -0.56 -6.37 -4.40
C LEU A 145 0.18 -5.50 -3.37
N THR A 146 0.04 -5.81 -2.08
CA THR A 146 0.67 -5.03 -1.00
C THR A 146 2.04 -5.56 -0.62
N SER A 147 2.21 -6.89 -0.55
CA SER A 147 3.47 -7.50 -0.10
C SER A 147 4.35 -8.05 -1.22
N GLY A 148 3.80 -8.23 -2.44
CA GLY A 148 4.50 -8.85 -3.57
C GLY A 148 4.72 -10.37 -3.43
N ILE A 149 4.32 -10.96 -2.30
CA ILE A 149 4.50 -12.39 -2.00
C ILE A 149 3.63 -13.23 -2.94
N LEU A 150 4.22 -14.27 -3.52
CA LEU A 150 3.56 -15.21 -4.42
C LEU A 150 2.80 -16.27 -3.62
N ASP A 151 1.52 -16.45 -3.90
CA ASP A 151 0.74 -17.60 -3.44
C ASP A 151 1.14 -18.83 -4.28
N SER A 152 2.12 -19.57 -3.78
CA SER A 152 2.74 -20.69 -4.49
C SER A 152 1.77 -21.86 -4.65
N ASP A 153 0.89 -22.09 -3.68
CA ASP A 153 -0.06 -23.20 -3.71
C ASP A 153 -1.10 -23.01 -4.80
N VAL A 154 -1.70 -21.81 -4.86
CA VAL A 154 -2.68 -21.45 -5.88
C VAL A 154 -2.02 -21.44 -7.27
N TYR A 155 -0.79 -20.90 -7.38
CA TYR A 155 -0.03 -20.92 -8.62
C TYR A 155 0.22 -22.34 -9.13
N HIS A 156 0.70 -23.25 -8.27
CA HIS A 156 0.98 -24.63 -8.64
C HIS A 156 -0.29 -25.40 -9.00
N GLN A 157 -1.39 -25.20 -8.27
CA GLN A 157 -2.67 -25.82 -8.58
C GLN A 157 -3.18 -25.38 -9.96
N GLN A 158 -3.11 -24.09 -10.27
CA GLN A 158 -3.52 -23.56 -11.57
C GLN A 158 -2.63 -24.09 -12.71
N LYS A 159 -1.30 -24.13 -12.51
CA LYS A 159 -0.36 -24.67 -13.48
C LYS A 159 -0.64 -26.15 -13.80
N LYS A 160 -0.95 -26.96 -12.78
CA LYS A 160 -1.36 -28.37 -12.95
C LYS A 160 -2.65 -28.51 -13.77
N ARG A 161 -3.64 -27.63 -13.56
CA ARG A 161 -4.90 -27.65 -14.33
C ARG A 161 -4.68 -27.32 -15.81
N THR A 162 -3.85 -26.33 -16.10
CA THR A 162 -3.51 -25.96 -17.48
C THR A 162 -2.79 -27.11 -18.21
N LEU A 163 -1.84 -27.78 -17.55
CA LEU A 163 -1.14 -28.93 -18.11
C LEU A 163 -2.07 -30.10 -18.43
N ARG A 164 -3.02 -30.41 -17.53
CA ARG A 164 -4.02 -31.47 -17.75
C ARG A 164 -4.97 -31.15 -18.92
N SER A 165 -5.39 -29.89 -19.05
CA SER A 165 -6.28 -29.47 -20.15
C SER A 165 -5.58 -29.55 -21.52
N ALA A 166 -4.26 -29.34 -21.58
CA ALA A 166 -3.48 -29.47 -22.81
C ALA A 166 -3.32 -30.92 -23.29
N HIS A 167 -3.56 -31.92 -22.43
CA HIS A 167 -3.44 -33.34 -22.76
C HIS A 167 -4.74 -33.97 -23.33
N LEU A 168 -5.83 -33.20 -23.41
CA LEU A 168 -7.15 -33.67 -23.87
C LEU A 168 -7.69 -32.89 -25.09
N GLY A 169 -6.88 -32.02 -25.70
CA GLY A 169 -7.26 -31.32 -26.93
C GLY A 169 -6.96 -32.14 -28.19
N PRO A 170 -7.85 -32.16 -29.21
CA PRO A 170 -7.52 -32.73 -30.51
C PRO A 170 -6.35 -31.94 -31.12
N THR A 171 -5.35 -32.65 -31.63
CA THR A 171 -4.19 -32.06 -32.31
C THR A 171 -4.63 -31.11 -33.43
N PRO A 172 -4.28 -29.83 -33.40
CA PRO A 172 -4.50 -28.95 -34.53
C PRO A 172 -3.57 -29.37 -35.67
N LYS A 173 -4.14 -29.87 -36.77
CA LYS A 173 -3.43 -30.07 -38.04
C LYS A 173 -3.27 -28.71 -38.72
N HIS A 174 -2.37 -27.86 -38.26
CA HIS A 174 -1.91 -26.72 -39.07
C HIS A 174 -0.42 -26.43 -38.87
N PRO A 175 0.26 -25.97 -39.93
CA PRO A 175 1.71 -25.92 -39.99
C PRO A 175 2.28 -24.82 -39.10
N ILE A 176 3.24 -25.27 -38.32
CA ILE A 176 4.30 -24.57 -37.60
C ILE A 176 4.72 -23.28 -38.30
N TYR A 177 4.46 -22.13 -37.67
CA TYR A 177 5.32 -20.95 -37.81
C TYR A 177 6.01 -20.72 -36.46
N SER A 178 7.11 -21.44 -36.24
CA SER A 178 7.96 -21.28 -35.07
C SER A 178 8.79 -20.00 -35.22
N ARG A 179 8.33 -18.90 -34.63
CA ARG A 179 9.20 -17.75 -34.36
C ARG A 179 9.80 -17.94 -32.98
N THR A 180 11.01 -18.49 -32.94
CA THR A 180 11.80 -18.64 -31.72
C THR A 180 12.24 -17.25 -31.26
N VAL A 181 11.51 -16.66 -30.30
CA VAL A 181 11.98 -15.45 -29.61
C VAL A 181 13.01 -15.87 -28.57
N ARG A 182 14.29 -15.62 -28.84
CA ARG A 182 15.38 -15.74 -27.85
C ARG A 182 15.18 -14.65 -26.80
N ILE A 183 14.64 -15.01 -25.65
CA ILE A 183 14.69 -14.17 -24.46
C ILE A 183 16.12 -14.26 -23.93
N LYS A 184 16.90 -13.20 -24.14
CA LYS A 184 18.21 -13.03 -23.53
C LYS A 184 17.98 -12.63 -22.07
N VAL A 185 18.12 -13.58 -21.16
CA VAL A 185 18.13 -13.30 -19.72
C VAL A 185 19.43 -12.57 -19.41
N CYS A 186 19.33 -11.25 -19.20
CA CYS A 186 20.44 -10.47 -18.65
C CYS A 186 20.52 -10.78 -17.15
N VAL A 187 21.49 -11.61 -16.78
CA VAL A 187 21.90 -11.78 -15.37
C VAL A 187 22.58 -10.47 -14.97
N GLY A 188 21.91 -9.68 -14.14
CA GLY A 188 22.50 -8.46 -13.58
C GLY A 188 23.68 -8.83 -12.69
N GLU A 189 24.84 -8.25 -12.98
CA GLU A 189 26.03 -8.36 -12.16
C GLU A 189 25.75 -7.82 -10.75
N ALA A 190 26.29 -8.51 -9.75
CA ALA A 190 26.19 -8.13 -8.35
C ALA A 190 26.85 -6.76 -8.11
N PRO A 191 26.27 -5.91 -7.24
CA PRO A 191 26.87 -4.63 -6.87
C PRO A 191 28.22 -4.85 -6.19
N LYS A 192 29.25 -4.13 -6.67
CA LYS A 192 30.58 -4.12 -6.06
C LYS A 192 30.50 -3.48 -4.65
N PRO A 193 31.24 -4.01 -3.67
CA PRO A 193 31.30 -3.43 -2.34
C PRO A 193 31.89 -2.02 -2.39
N LEU A 194 31.25 -1.08 -1.71
CA LEU A 194 31.78 0.26 -1.47
C LEU A 194 33.06 0.15 -0.63
N GLU A 195 34.20 0.50 -1.22
CA GLU A 195 35.42 0.75 -0.45
C GLU A 195 35.23 1.97 0.45
N SER A 196 35.35 1.73 1.75
CA SER A 196 35.37 2.75 2.78
C SER A 196 36.67 3.56 2.68
N SER A 197 36.60 4.74 2.08
CA SER A 197 37.65 5.75 2.21
C SER A 197 37.55 6.38 3.61
N ILE A 198 38.21 5.75 4.60
CA ILE A 198 38.46 6.34 5.91
C ILE A 198 39.56 7.39 5.73
N GLY A 199 39.15 8.64 5.52
CA GLY A 199 40.01 9.81 5.57
C GLY A 199 40.38 10.14 7.01
N LEU A 200 41.57 9.72 7.41
CA LEU A 200 42.19 10.01 8.70
C LEU A 200 42.68 11.48 8.70
N LEU A 201 41.85 12.44 9.10
CA LEU A 201 42.31 13.81 9.37
C LEU A 201 42.94 13.88 10.76
N ARG A 202 44.27 13.96 10.78
CA ARG A 202 45.10 14.23 11.96
C ARG A 202 44.85 15.66 12.43
N HIS A 203 44.48 15.82 13.70
CA HIS A 203 44.67 17.08 14.43
C HIS A 203 46.16 17.25 14.76
N GLY A 204 46.75 18.35 14.30
CA GLY A 204 48.00 18.89 14.83
C GLY A 204 47.69 19.99 15.85
N PRO A 205 48.40 20.08 16.98
CA PRO A 205 48.29 21.21 17.91
C PRO A 205 49.30 22.30 17.54
N SER A 206 48.87 23.56 17.62
CA SER A 206 49.71 24.73 17.87
C SER A 206 48.85 25.81 18.51
#